data_AF-A0A965PQE2-F1
#
_entry.id   AF-A0A965PQE2-F1
#
_cell.length_a   1.000
_cell.length_b   1.000
_cell.length_c   1.000
_cell.angle_alpha   90.00
_cell.angle_beta   90.00
_cell.angle_gamma   90.00
#
_symmetry.space_group_name_H-M   'P 1'
#
loop_
_entity.id
_entity.type
_entity.pdbx_description
1 polymer ?
#
loop_
_entity_poly.entity_id
_entity_poly.type
_entity_poly.pdbx_seq_one_letter_code
_entity_poly.pdbx_strand_id
1 'polypeptide(L)' 'MTQPEHAATGAGQSQCERILAALEYERGHWVPMPDLACIAGAYAVHSRIAELRARGHRIESMQERRGRKVWSFYRLEAE' A
#
# COMPACT_ATOMS: atom_id res chain seq x y z
N MET A 1 -3.94 9.81 25.75
CA MET A 1 -3.92 8.62 24.87
C MET A 1 -2.81 8.80 23.87
N THR A 2 -1.59 8.41 24.24
CA THR A 2 -0.40 8.49 23.38
C THR A 2 -0.19 7.10 22.80
N GLN A 3 -0.50 6.95 21.51
CA GLN A 3 -0.23 5.72 20.77
C GLN A 3 1.30 5.60 20.63
N PRO A 4 1.92 4.47 21.03
CA PRO A 4 3.37 4.32 20.91
C PRO A 4 3.76 4.26 19.43
N GLU A 5 4.65 5.16 19.05
CA GLU A 5 5.33 5.22 17.76
C GLU A 5 6.10 3.91 17.58
N HIS A 6 5.53 2.96 16.84
CA HIS A 6 6.20 1.70 16.50
C HIS A 6 7.34 1.98 15.52
N ALA A 7 8.50 2.35 16.06
CA ALA A 7 9.79 2.26 15.36
C ALA A 7 10.16 0.78 15.24
N ALA A 8 9.64 0.09 14.22
CA ALA A 8 10.06 -1.26 13.90
C ALA A 8 11.36 -1.21 13.09
N THR A 9 12.49 -1.15 13.80
CA THR A 9 13.82 -1.48 13.28
C THR A 9 13.88 -3.00 13.06
N GLY A 10 13.85 -3.45 11.81
CA GLY A 10 13.96 -4.88 11.47
C GLY A 10 14.51 -5.05 10.06
N ALA A 11 15.66 -5.71 9.95
CA ALA A 11 16.44 -5.94 8.73
C ALA A 11 15.80 -6.95 7.73
N GLY A 12 14.48 -6.92 7.56
CA GLY A 12 13.76 -7.56 6.47
C GLY A 12 12.87 -6.51 5.84
N GLN A 13 12.87 -6.39 4.51
CA GLN A 13 12.10 -5.38 3.76
C GLN A 13 10.79 -5.02 4.47
N SER A 14 10.67 -3.74 4.84
CA SER A 14 9.53 -3.20 5.54
C SER A 14 8.26 -3.51 4.74
N GLN A 15 7.12 -3.68 5.40
CA GLN A 15 5.83 -3.88 4.70
C GLN A 15 5.60 -2.80 3.62
N CYS A 16 6.03 -1.55 3.88
CA CYS A 16 6.03 -0.47 2.91
C CYS A 16 6.87 -0.78 1.66
N GLU A 17 8.07 -1.32 1.83
CA GLU A 17 8.99 -1.62 0.73
C GLU A 17 8.45 -2.76 -0.14
N ARG A 18 7.82 -3.78 0.46
CA ARG A 18 7.17 -4.86 -0.31
C ARG A 18 5.99 -4.34 -1.13
N ILE A 19 5.16 -3.49 -0.54
CA ILE A 19 4.03 -2.85 -1.23
C ILE A 19 4.55 -1.95 -2.34
N LEU A 20 5.58 -1.15 -2.06
CA LEU A 20 6.20 -0.29 -3.05
C LEU A 20 6.77 -1.11 -4.22
N ALA A 21 7.54 -2.15 -3.94
CA ALA A 21 8.11 -3.03 -4.98
C ALA A 21 7.02 -3.67 -5.85
N ALA A 22 5.88 -4.08 -5.26
CA ALA A 22 4.74 -4.59 -6.03
C ALA A 22 4.10 -3.52 -6.93
N LEU A 23 3.93 -2.30 -6.41
CA LEU A 23 3.39 -1.17 -7.18
C LEU A 23 4.38 -0.66 -8.24
N GLU A 24 5.68 -0.78 -8.02
CA GLU A 24 6.73 -0.48 -8.99
C GLU A 24 6.80 -1.54 -10.09
N TYR A 25 6.60 -2.82 -9.74
CA TYR A 25 6.52 -3.89 -10.73
C TYR A 25 5.29 -3.71 -11.64
N GLU A 26 4.14 -3.37 -11.06
CA GLU A 26 2.89 -3.07 -11.77
C GLU A 26 2.73 -1.56 -12.05
N ARG A 27 3.83 -0.83 -12.28
CA ARG A 27 3.78 0.64 -12.41
C ARG A 27 2.84 1.08 -13.54
N GLY A 28 1.98 2.05 -13.25
CA GLY A 28 0.94 2.50 -14.18
C GLY A 28 -0.32 1.62 -14.23
N HIS A 29 -0.32 0.47 -13.55
CA HIS A 29 -1.48 -0.42 -13.44
C HIS A 29 -2.16 -0.31 -12.06
N TRP A 30 -3.46 -0.59 -12.04
CA TRP A 30 -4.26 -0.60 -10.81
C TRP A 30 -4.16 -1.95 -10.13
N VAL A 31 -3.48 -2.00 -8.99
CA VAL A 31 -3.31 -3.22 -8.18
C VAL A 31 -4.38 -3.27 -7.08
N PRO A 32 -5.13 -4.38 -6.97
CA PRO A 32 -6.16 -4.53 -5.93
C PRO A 32 -5.54 -4.66 -4.54
N MET A 33 -6.17 -4.03 -3.55
CA MET A 33 -5.74 -4.05 -2.14
C MET A 33 -5.57 -5.45 -1.54
N PRO A 34 -6.44 -6.45 -1.82
CA PRO A 34 -6.23 -7.82 -1.37
C PRO A 34 -4.90 -8.43 -1.82
N ASP A 35 -4.42 -8.08 -3.01
CA ASP A 35 -3.17 -8.58 -3.56
C ASP A 35 -1.97 -7.96 -2.84
N LEU A 36 -1.99 -6.64 -2.65
CA LEU A 36 -1.00 -5.93 -1.83
C LEU A 36 -0.99 -6.41 -0.38
N ALA A 37 -2.16 -6.74 0.20
CA ALA A 37 -2.25 -7.29 1.55
C ALA A 37 -1.62 -8.69 1.63
N CYS A 38 -1.79 -9.50 0.59
CA CYS A 38 -1.17 -10.83 0.47
C CYS A 38 0.37 -10.70 0.38
N ILE A 39 0.87 -9.81 -0.48
CA ILE A 39 2.31 -9.56 -0.65
C ILE A 39 2.95 -8.99 0.61
N ALA A 40 2.27 -8.04 1.28
CA ALA A 40 2.76 -7.44 2.52
C ALA A 40 2.66 -8.38 3.73
N GLY A 41 1.86 -9.44 3.64
CA GLY A 41 1.50 -10.33 4.75
C GLY A 41 0.67 -9.63 5.83
N ALA A 42 0.00 -8.52 5.50
CA ALA A 42 -0.79 -7.74 6.45
C ALA A 42 -1.88 -6.91 5.78
N TYR A 43 -3.03 -6.80 6.44
CA TYR A 43 -4.15 -5.96 6.01
C TYR A 43 -3.95 -4.45 6.28
N ALA A 44 -2.81 -4.04 6.82
CA ALA A 44 -2.48 -2.65 7.11
C ALA A 44 -2.09 -1.82 5.86
N VAL A 45 -2.52 -2.23 4.66
CA VAL A 45 -2.13 -1.62 3.37
C VAL A 45 -2.41 -0.12 3.35
N HIS A 46 -3.57 0.33 3.84
CA HIS A 46 -3.92 1.76 3.87
C HIS A 46 -2.88 2.61 4.62
N SER A 47 -2.43 2.15 5.79
CA SER A 47 -1.41 2.85 6.58
C SER A 47 -0.08 2.89 5.84
N ARG A 48 0.31 1.78 5.19
CA ARG A 48 1.56 1.70 4.43
C ARG A 48 1.53 2.58 3.18
N ILE A 49 0.41 2.66 2.48
CA ILE A 49 0.23 3.59 1.35
C ILE A 49 0.30 5.04 1.84
N ALA A 50 -0.28 5.37 2.98
CA ALA A 50 -0.17 6.70 3.57
C ALA A 50 1.29 7.06 3.93
N GLU A 51 2.04 6.12 4.51
CA GLU A 51 3.48 6.29 4.75
C GLU A 51 4.28 6.49 3.46
N LEU A 52 4.01 5.70 2.41
CA LEU A 52 4.67 5.86 1.11
C LEU A 52 4.35 7.21 0.46
N ARG A 53 3.12 7.69 0.56
CA ARG A 53 2.74 9.05 0.12
C ARG A 53 3.48 10.13 0.92
N ALA A 54 3.58 9.96 2.24
CA ALA A 54 4.33 10.87 3.10
C ALA A 54 5.84 10.90 2.77
N ARG A 55 6.39 9.78 2.27
CA ARG A 55 7.76 9.69 1.74
C ARG A 55 7.94 10.30 0.35
N GLY A 56 6.87 10.77 -0.29
CA GLY A 56 6.91 11.45 -1.59
C GLY A 56 6.52 10.59 -2.80
N HIS A 57 6.12 9.33 -2.59
CA HIS A 57 5.65 8.48 -3.70
C HIS A 57 4.25 8.90 -4.16
N ARG A 58 4.09 9.09 -5.48
CA ARG A 58 2.79 9.41 -6.09
C ARG A 58 1.99 8.14 -6.33
N ILE A 59 1.21 7.76 -5.31
CA ILE A 59 0.34 6.58 -5.36
C ILE A 59 -1.10 7.04 -5.40
N GLU A 60 -1.80 6.74 -6.48
CA GLU A 60 -3.23 6.96 -6.61
C GLU A 60 -4.01 5.84 -5.91
N SER A 61 -5.23 6.17 -5.49
CA SER A 61 -6.15 5.22 -4.88
C SER A 61 -7.52 5.35 -5.51
N MET A 62 -8.07 4.23 -5.96
CA MET A 62 -9.40 4.14 -6.54
C MET A 62 -10.25 3.16 -5.72
N GLN A 63 -11.53 3.47 -5.56
CA GLN A 63 -12.49 2.58 -4.92
C GLN A 63 -13.57 2.21 -5.92
N GLU A 64 -13.74 0.92 -6.17
CA GLU A 64 -14.81 0.40 -7.02
C GLU A 64 -15.82 -0.36 -6.15
N ARG A 65 -17.09 0.04 -6.23
CA ARG A 65 -18.17 -0.66 -5.54
C ARG A 65 -18.72 -1.78 -6.42
N ARG A 66 -18.35 -3.03 -6.11
CA ARG A 66 -18.93 -4.23 -6.75
C ARG A 66 -20.05 -4.80 -5.88
N GLY A 67 -21.27 -4.36 -6.14
CA GLY A 67 -22.47 -4.75 -5.39
C GLY A 67 -22.42 -4.29 -3.93
N ARG A 68 -22.35 -5.25 -2.99
CA ARG A 68 -22.26 -4.97 -1.54
C ARG A 68 -20.84 -4.81 -1.01
N LYS A 69 -19.81 -5.07 -1.83
CA LYS A 69 -18.40 -4.97 -1.43
C LYS A 69 -17.72 -3.78 -2.10
N VAL A 70 -16.88 -3.08 -1.33
CA VAL A 70 -16.00 -2.03 -1.86
C VAL A 70 -14.63 -2.64 -2.08
N TRP A 71 -14.10 -2.45 -3.28
CA TRP A 71 -12.76 -2.87 -3.67
C TRP A 71 -11.88 -1.64 -3.79
N SER A 72 -10.79 -1.63 -3.04
CA SER A 72 -9.78 -0.58 -3.13
C SER A 72 -8.67 -1.03 -4.06
N PHE A 73 -8.23 -0.13 -4.94
CA PHE A 73 -7.14 -0.32 -5.88
C PHE A 73 -6.12 0.80 -5.68
N TYR A 74 -4.86 0.49 -5.93
CA TYR A 74 -3.76 1.43 -5.83
C TYR A 74 -2.90 1.36 -7.07
N ARG A 75 -2.38 2.50 -7.50
CA ARG A 75 -1.51 2.60 -8.66
C ARG A 75 -0.37 3.54 -8.35
N LEU A 76 0.86 3.15 -8.69
CA LEU A 76 1.98 4.09 -8.73
C LEU A 76 1.93 4.85 -10.06
N GLU A 77 1.97 6.18 -10.00
CA GLU A 77 2.02 7.00 -11.21
C GLU A 77 3.28 6.66 -12.02
N ALA A 78 3.09 6.43 -13.33
CA ALA A 78 4.20 6.40 -14.27
C ALA A 78 4.72 7.84 -14.41
N GLU A 79 6.04 8.02 -14.28
CA GLU A 79 6.70 9.30 -14.57
C GLU A 79 6.55 9.68 -16.05
#